data_AF-A0A914QQW4-F1
#
_entry.id   AF-A0A914QQW4-F1
#
_cell.length_a   1.000
_cell.length_b   1.000
_cell.length_c   1.000
_cell.angle_alpha   90.00
_cell.angle_beta   90.00
_cell.angle_gamma   90.00
#
_symmetry.space_group_name_H-M   'P 1'
#
loop_
_entity.id
_entity.type
_entity.pdbx_description
1 polymer ?
#
loop_
_entity_poly.entity_id
_entity_poly.type
_entity_poly.pdbx_seq_one_letter_code
_entity_poly.pdbx_strand_id
1 'polypeptide(L)'
;MPQQLFDEGIEYKDGTPATQSQQAKDVATFMHWAAEPFHDTRKKWALKILALVPFVAAVLIYGKRHVWSFYKSQKFAWRTVKGREPPTKSS
;
A
#
# COMPACT_ATOMS: atom_id res chain seq x y z
N MET A 1 1.03 -2.51 39.60
CA MET A 1 -0.30 -2.43 40.25
C MET A 1 -0.66 -3.82 40.78
N PRO A 2 -1.36 -3.97 41.91
CA PRO A 2 -1.82 -5.28 42.38
C PRO A 2 -2.80 -5.90 41.37
N GLN A 3 -2.99 -7.22 41.41
CA GLN A 3 -3.90 -7.93 40.50
C GLN A 3 -5.33 -7.36 40.64
N GLN A 4 -5.91 -6.94 39.51
CA GLN A 4 -7.22 -6.29 39.48
C GLN A 4 -8.34 -7.23 39.00
N LEU A 5 -8.02 -8.20 38.13
CA LEU A 5 -9.00 -9.08 37.50
C LEU A 5 -8.99 -10.45 38.18
N PHE A 6 -10.18 -10.98 38.48
CA PHE A 6 -10.39 -12.28 39.11
C PHE A 6 -11.44 -13.06 38.31
N ASP A 7 -11.34 -14.38 38.31
CA ASP A 7 -12.33 -15.24 37.68
C ASP A 7 -13.71 -15.02 38.32
N GLU A 8 -14.73 -14.93 37.47
CA GLU A 8 -16.13 -14.67 37.84
C GLU A 8 -16.36 -13.38 38.64
N GLY A 9 -15.43 -12.42 38.56
CA GLY A 9 -15.55 -11.12 39.23
C GLY A 9 -16.67 -10.21 38.67
N ILE A 10 -17.22 -10.52 37.50
CA ILE A 10 -18.35 -9.83 36.86
C ILE A 10 -19.25 -10.83 36.15
N GLU A 11 -20.52 -10.49 35.97
CA GLU A 11 -21.48 -11.30 35.21
C GLU A 11 -21.80 -10.59 33.88
N TYR A 12 -21.49 -11.26 32.77
CA TYR A 12 -21.81 -10.73 31.44
C TYR A 12 -23.27 -10.98 31.10
N LYS A 13 -23.92 -9.98 30.48
CA LYS A 13 -25.35 -10.06 30.10
C LYS A 13 -25.65 -11.09 29.01
N ASP A 14 -24.64 -11.48 28.24
CA ASP A 14 -24.72 -12.45 27.16
C ASP A 14 -24.43 -13.90 27.60
N GLY A 15 -24.12 -14.10 28.90
CA GLY A 15 -23.80 -15.42 29.46
C GLY A 15 -22.38 -15.90 29.16
N THR A 16 -21.50 -15.05 28.61
CA THR A 16 -20.09 -15.40 28.40
C THR A 16 -19.42 -15.68 29.76
N PRO A 17 -18.67 -16.78 29.92
CA PRO A 17 -17.98 -17.08 31.17
C PRO A 17 -16.92 -16.02 31.47
N ALA A 18 -17.00 -15.41 32.65
CA ALA A 18 -16.16 -14.29 33.03
C ALA A 18 -14.80 -14.71 33.60
N THR A 19 -14.02 -15.45 32.80
CA THR A 19 -12.64 -15.78 33.15
C THR A 19 -11.75 -14.54 33.10
N GLN A 20 -10.69 -14.53 33.88
CA GLN A 20 -9.72 -13.43 33.97
C GLN A 20 -9.13 -13.09 32.59
N SER A 21 -8.82 -14.10 31.77
CA SER A 21 -8.27 -13.91 30.42
C SER A 21 -9.28 -13.29 29.45
N GLN A 22 -10.55 -13.66 29.56
CA GLN A 22 -11.63 -13.09 28.77
C GLN A 22 -11.85 -11.61 29.13
N GLN A 23 -11.94 -11.30 30.42
CA GLN A 23 -12.05 -9.92 30.92
C GLN A 23 -10.88 -9.05 30.45
N ALA A 24 -9.64 -9.56 30.53
CA ALA A 24 -8.46 -8.84 30.07
C ALA A 24 -8.52 -8.54 28.57
N LYS A 25 -8.97 -9.51 27.76
CA LYS A 25 -9.13 -9.35 26.30
C LYS A 25 -10.17 -8.29 25.96
N ASP A 26 -11.30 -8.28 26.65
CA ASP A 26 -12.39 -7.35 26.39
C ASP A 26 -12.00 -5.91 26.77
N VAL A 27 -11.37 -5.72 27.92
CA VAL A 27 -10.84 -4.41 28.34
C VAL A 27 -9.78 -3.92 27.37
N ALA A 28 -8.84 -4.76 26.94
CA ALA A 28 -7.83 -4.38 25.96
C ALA A 28 -8.46 -3.99 24.61
N THR A 29 -9.48 -4.72 24.17
CA THR A 29 -10.22 -4.42 22.93
C THR A 29 -10.96 -3.09 23.04
N PHE A 30 -11.61 -2.83 24.17
CA PHE A 30 -12.28 -1.56 24.45
C PHE A 30 -11.30 -0.40 24.50
N MET A 31 -10.15 -0.56 25.16
CA MET A 31 -9.09 0.46 25.20
C MET A 31 -8.53 0.74 23.80
N HIS A 32 -8.37 -0.29 22.96
CA HIS A 32 -7.95 -0.10 21.58
C HIS A 32 -8.98 0.71 20.78
N TRP A 33 -10.26 0.39 20.92
CA TRP A 33 -11.34 1.16 20.30
C TRP A 33 -11.39 2.61 20.82
N ALA A 34 -11.21 2.82 22.13
CA ALA A 34 -11.18 4.16 22.73
C ALA A 34 -9.98 4.98 22.24
N ALA A 35 -8.83 4.34 22.03
CA ALA A 35 -7.65 4.98 21.45
C ALA A 35 -7.83 5.28 19.95
N GLU A 36 -8.49 4.39 19.20
CA GLU A 36 -8.71 4.52 17.75
C GLU A 36 -10.18 4.29 17.33
N PRO A 37 -11.09 5.26 17.56
CA PRO A 37 -12.52 5.09 17.26
C PRO A 37 -12.82 4.98 15.75
N PHE A 38 -11.92 5.47 14.89
CA PHE A 38 -12.10 5.46 13.43
C PHE A 38 -11.42 4.27 12.73
N HIS A 39 -10.91 3.30 13.49
CA HIS A 39 -10.15 2.16 12.98
C HIS A 39 -10.88 1.40 11.85
N ASP A 40 -12.17 1.11 12.02
CA ASP A 40 -12.94 0.33 11.04
C ASP A 40 -13.22 1.12 9.76
N THR A 41 -13.54 2.41 9.92
CA THR A 41 -13.74 3.32 8.77
C THR A 41 -12.44 3.49 7.98
N ARG A 42 -11.31 3.64 8.67
CA ARG A 42 -9.98 3.70 8.06
C ARG A 42 -9.67 2.44 7.27
N LYS A 43 -9.90 1.26 7.83
CA LYS A 43 -9.68 -0.02 7.14
C LYS A 43 -10.60 -0.20 5.93
N LYS A 44 -11.86 0.22 6.03
CA LYS A 44 -12.81 0.20 4.91
C LYS A 44 -12.34 1.08 3.74
N TRP A 45 -11.85 2.28 4.03
CA TRP A 45 -11.28 3.16 3.00
C TRP A 45 -9.96 2.62 2.44
N ALA A 46 -9.09 2.09 3.29
CA ALA A 46 -7.85 1.47 2.85
C ALA A 46 -8.10 0.35 1.83
N LEU A 47 -9.11 -0.50 2.06
CA LEU A 47 -9.49 -1.56 1.11
C LEU A 47 -9.95 -0.99 -0.24
N LYS A 48 -10.78 0.06 -0.23
CA LYS A 48 -11.22 0.73 -1.47
C LYS A 48 -10.05 1.30 -2.26
N ILE A 49 -9.12 1.96 -1.57
CA ILE A 49 -7.92 2.55 -2.19
C ILE A 49 -7.02 1.44 -2.74
N LEU A 50 -6.78 0.38 -1.97
CA LEU A 50 -5.98 -0.78 -2.40
C LEU A 50 -6.54 -1.45 -3.65
N ALA A 51 -7.87 -1.50 -3.80
CA ALA A 51 -8.50 -2.01 -5.01
C ALA A 51 -8.33 -1.08 -6.22
N LEU A 52 -8.39 0.25 -6.01
CA LEU A 52 -8.33 1.25 -7.09
C LEU A 52 -6.90 1.56 -7.58
N VAL A 53 -5.92 1.58 -6.66
CA VAL A 53 -4.52 1.91 -6.96
C VAL A 53 -3.92 1.06 -8.10
N PRO A 54 -4.03 -0.28 -8.14
CA PRO A 54 -3.42 -1.06 -9.22
C PRO A 54 -4.06 -0.75 -10.58
N PHE A 55 -5.36 -0.47 -10.62
CA PHE A 55 -6.05 -0.08 -11.85
C PHE A 55 -5.52 1.25 -12.38
N VAL A 56 -5.46 2.27 -11.52
CA VAL A 56 -4.91 3.58 -11.88
C VAL A 56 -3.43 3.46 -12.29
N ALA A 57 -2.64 2.69 -11.54
CA ALA A 57 -1.24 2.47 -11.85
C ALA A 57 -1.05 1.79 -13.22
N ALA A 58 -1.87 0.80 -13.57
CA ALA A 58 -1.82 0.14 -14.87
C ALA A 58 -2.09 1.12 -16.02
N VAL A 59 -3.12 1.96 -15.89
CA VAL A 59 -3.45 2.98 -16.89
C VAL A 59 -2.33 4.00 -17.03
N LEU A 60 -1.76 4.49 -15.93
CA LEU A 60 -0.65 5.45 -15.96
C LEU A 60 0.61 4.86 -16.58
N ILE A 61 0.96 3.61 -16.24
CA ILE A 61 2.12 2.92 -16.82
C ILE A 61 1.91 2.70 -18.31
N TYR A 62 0.70 2.30 -18.72
CA TYR A 62 0.37 2.15 -20.13
C TYR A 62 0.48 3.49 -20.87
N GLY A 63 -0.14 4.56 -20.36
CA GLY A 63 -0.07 5.90 -20.94
C GLY A 63 1.36 6.41 -21.07
N LYS A 64 2.19 6.22 -20.03
CA LYS A 64 3.63 6.52 -20.08
C LYS A 64 4.32 5.78 -21.22
N ARG A 65 4.12 4.46 -21.32
CA ARG A 65 4.74 3.63 -22.36
C ARG A 65 4.31 4.04 -23.76
N HIS A 66 3.04 4.42 -23.92
CA HIS A 66 2.48 4.87 -25.18
C HIS A 66 3.12 6.19 -25.65
N VAL A 67 3.11 7.23 -24.81
CA VAL A 67 3.69 8.55 -25.14
C VAL A 67 5.20 8.44 -25.41
N TRP A 68 5.91 7.63 -24.63
CA TRP A 68 7.36 7.47 -24.77
C TRP A 68 7.77 6.55 -25.91
N SER A 69 6.83 5.87 -26.59
CA SER A 69 7.13 4.98 -27.71
C SER A 69 7.81 5.73 -28.86
N PHE A 70 7.38 6.97 -29.13
CA PHE A 70 7.97 7.79 -30.20
C PHE A 70 9.45 8.07 -29.92
N TYR A 71 9.76 8.66 -28.76
CA TYR A 71 11.15 9.00 -28.41
C TYR A 71 12.05 7.76 -28.34
N LYS A 72 11.53 6.64 -27.81
CA LYS A 72 12.29 5.40 -27.69
C LYS A 72 12.52 4.67 -29.02
N SER A 73 11.72 4.93 -30.05
CA SER A 73 11.83 4.28 -31.36
C SER A 73 12.64 5.10 -32.38
N GLN A 74 13.11 6.29 -32.02
CA GLN A 74 13.88 7.14 -32.92
C GLN A 74 15.21 6.47 -33.31
N LYS A 75 15.43 6.33 -34.63
CA LYS A 75 16.70 5.91 -35.21
C LYS A 75 17.39 7.13 -35.80
N PHE A 76 18.63 7.38 -35.38
CA PHE A 76 19.45 8.45 -35.94
C PHE A 76 20.35 7.90 -37.03
N ALA A 77 20.23 8.44 -38.23
CA ALA A 77 21.15 8.19 -39.32
C ALA A 77 22.15 9.35 -39.40
N TRP A 78 23.41 9.07 -39.11
CA TRP A 78 24.48 10.03 -39.31
C TRP A 78 24.75 10.16 -40.80
N ARG A 79 24.45 11.33 -41.38
CA ARG A 79 24.85 11.66 -42.76
C ARG A 79 26.09 12.54 -42.67
N THR A 80 27.20 12.06 -43.23
CA THR A 80 28.39 12.90 -43.45
C THR A 80 28.09 13.87 -44.59
N VAL A 81 28.63 15.09 -44.47
CA VAL A 81 28.61 16.06 -45.58
C VAL A 81 29.85 15.80 -46.43
N LYS A 82 29.71 15.78 -47.76
CA LYS A 82 30.82 15.62 -48.70
C LYS A 82 31.92 16.64 -48.34
N GLY A 83 33.11 16.15 -47.97
CA GLY A 83 34.24 16.99 -47.54
C GLY A 83 34.49 17.07 -46.03
N ARG A 84 33.64 16.49 -45.17
CA ARG A 84 33.90 16.28 -43.73
C ARG A 84 33.91 14.79 -43.34
N GLU A 85 34.44 13.96 -44.23
CA GLU A 85 34.60 12.53 -43.97
C GLU A 85 35.82 12.30 -43.08
N PRO A 86 35.74 11.40 -42.09
CA PRO A 86 36.91 11.05 -41.26
C PRO A 86 38.01 10.45 -42.15
N PRO A 87 39.29 10.78 -41.92
CA PRO A 87 40.38 10.27 -42.74
C PRO A 87 40.37 8.74 -42.70
N THR A 88 40.21 8.11 -43.87
CA THR A 88 40.30 6.66 -44.00
C THR A 88 41.73 6.25 -43.71
N LYS A 89 41.96 5.37 -42.73
CA LYS A 89 43.29 4.78 -42.52
C LYS A 89 43.63 3.94 -43.76
N SER A 90 44.56 4.43 -44.59
CA SER A 90 45.18 3.63 -45.64
C SER A 90 45.98 2.51 -44.98
N SER A 91 45.68 1.26 -45.35
CA SER A 91 46.53 0.11 -45.03
C SER A 91 47.87 0.19 -45.76
#